data_AF-L0DI17-F1
#
_entry.id   AF-L0DI17-F1
#
_cell.length_a   1.000
_cell.length_b   1.000
_cell.length_c   1.000
_cell.angle_alpha   90.00
_cell.angle_beta   90.00
_cell.angle_gamma   90.00
#
_symmetry.space_group_name_H-M   'P 1'
#
loop_
_entity.id
_entity.type
_entity.pdbx_description
1 polymer ?
#
loop_
_entity_poly.entity_id
_entity_poly.type
_entity_poly.pdbx_seq_one_letter_code
_entity_poly.pdbx_strand_id
1 'polypeptide(L)'
;MGICASVARAIRILLFQSLACLAVVSLESSAAEIPAQVREALEQNAAKMSPITIQWKYQLVEKGLRSHLPKAVVDNSDSGALEEQQVDYKFKAGRYYFRREFSQQLRDINEKASGESKRLYEEKSYDGQRIYMYSSTFVGKDPFVVGIFPKNTDNVLFDSYFERAGFRMPKFEKDHVTTLFVPEVLALVNDGEKLVTVETTRLDEKPCLRLVFETGSYIGWSGKARHEFYLDQEAAYALRRHEVKRMDGTLIARVELSDIQRAGGNDGPWLPMKCQASYYQYKSLPKTPSKTVVMEEKYHVESCSLADIPDSDFTLAYLRPGMIVGDATLPGANKTKSGFINYTVPANPADLDRVIERSVGQQTPVGQGPTLSRTVLISVNALLVVAVVLIYAWRRRRR
;
A
#
# COMPACT_ATOMS: atom_id res chain seq x y z
N MET A 1 -39.65 16.45 -67.56
CA MET A 1 -39.00 15.13 -67.35
C MET A 1 -37.73 15.15 -66.49
N GLY A 2 -37.21 16.30 -66.01
CA GLY A 2 -35.97 16.33 -65.21
C GLY A 2 -36.08 16.08 -63.69
N ILE A 3 -37.28 16.14 -63.12
CA ILE A 3 -37.48 16.09 -61.65
C ILE A 3 -37.38 14.65 -61.11
N CYS A 4 -37.85 13.64 -61.85
CA CYS A 4 -37.79 12.24 -61.39
C CYS A 4 -36.35 11.70 -61.28
N ALA A 5 -35.43 12.13 -62.14
CA ALA A 5 -34.04 11.67 -62.11
C ALA A 5 -33.28 12.20 -60.88
N SER A 6 -33.59 13.43 -60.45
CA SER A 6 -33.00 14.06 -59.26
C SER A 6 -33.40 13.33 -57.98
N VAL A 7 -34.69 13.03 -57.83
CA VAL A 7 -35.23 12.34 -56.65
C VAL A 7 -34.67 10.92 -56.53
N ALA A 8 -34.58 10.17 -57.63
CA ALA A 8 -33.99 8.83 -57.64
C ALA A 8 -32.50 8.84 -57.23
N ARG A 9 -31.74 9.88 -57.61
CA ARG A 9 -30.33 10.02 -57.22
C ARG A 9 -30.18 10.38 -55.74
N ALA A 10 -31.04 11.24 -55.21
CA ALA A 10 -31.04 11.58 -53.78
C ALA A 10 -31.39 10.36 -52.90
N ILE A 11 -32.38 9.56 -53.30
CA ILE A 11 -32.76 8.33 -52.58
C ILE A 11 -31.61 7.31 -52.58
N ARG A 12 -30.88 7.15 -53.69
CA ARG A 12 -29.71 6.26 -53.75
C ARG A 12 -28.57 6.74 -52.85
N ILE A 13 -28.30 8.04 -52.79
CA ILE A 13 -27.25 8.60 -51.91
C ILE A 13 -27.63 8.40 -50.44
N LEU A 14 -28.88 8.67 -50.07
CA LEU A 14 -29.38 8.43 -48.71
C LEU A 14 -29.33 6.96 -48.34
N LEU A 15 -29.74 6.04 -49.23
CA LEU A 15 -29.63 4.61 -48.98
C LEU A 15 -28.18 4.15 -48.81
N PHE A 16 -27.25 4.68 -49.62
CA PHE A 16 -25.83 4.35 -49.50
C PHE A 16 -25.21 4.92 -48.21
N GLN A 17 -25.60 6.12 -47.79
CA GLN A 17 -25.16 6.70 -46.53
C GLN A 17 -25.75 5.94 -45.33
N SER A 18 -27.02 5.53 -45.40
CA SER A 18 -27.65 4.70 -44.36
C SER A 18 -27.02 3.30 -44.28
N LEU A 19 -26.71 2.67 -45.41
CA LEU A 19 -25.98 1.39 -45.47
C LEU A 19 -24.54 1.54 -44.98
N ALA A 20 -23.86 2.64 -45.27
CA ALA A 20 -22.53 2.94 -44.73
C ALA A 20 -22.59 3.20 -43.21
N CYS A 21 -23.61 3.89 -42.71
CA CYS A 21 -23.83 4.07 -41.27
C CYS A 21 -24.21 2.76 -40.58
N LEU A 22 -24.96 1.86 -41.23
CA LEU A 22 -25.30 0.53 -40.71
C LEU A 22 -24.11 -0.44 -40.75
N ALA A 23 -23.20 -0.31 -41.74
CA ALA A 23 -21.95 -1.07 -41.78
C ALA A 23 -20.90 -0.55 -40.77
N VAL A 24 -21.07 0.69 -40.28
CA VAL A 24 -20.27 1.30 -39.20
C VAL A 24 -20.99 1.22 -37.84
N VAL A 25 -22.13 0.52 -37.75
CA VAL A 25 -22.51 -0.13 -36.49
C VAL A 25 -21.38 -1.13 -36.26
N SER A 26 -20.36 -0.65 -35.56
CA SER A 26 -19.22 -1.44 -35.14
C SER A 26 -19.83 -2.72 -34.61
N LEU A 27 -19.45 -3.85 -35.21
CA LEU A 27 -19.49 -5.10 -34.47
C LEU A 27 -18.72 -4.77 -33.20
N GLU A 28 -19.44 -4.38 -32.15
CA GLU A 28 -18.93 -4.30 -30.81
C GLU A 28 -18.48 -5.73 -30.58
N SER A 29 -17.19 -5.95 -30.81
CA SER A 29 -16.49 -7.16 -30.43
C SER A 29 -17.02 -7.47 -29.06
N SER A 30 -17.80 -8.56 -28.94
CA SER A 30 -18.37 -9.00 -27.67
C SER A 30 -17.26 -8.86 -26.65
N ALA A 31 -17.50 -8.06 -25.61
CA ALA A 31 -16.48 -7.77 -24.62
C ALA A 31 -15.86 -9.09 -24.20
N ALA A 32 -14.53 -9.19 -24.24
CA ALA A 32 -13.90 -10.44 -23.88
C ALA A 32 -14.25 -10.73 -22.41
N GLU A 33 -14.69 -11.96 -22.11
CA GLU A 33 -15.06 -12.37 -20.77
C GLU A 33 -14.08 -13.43 -20.26
N ILE A 34 -13.77 -13.38 -18.96
CA ILE A 34 -12.99 -14.44 -18.32
C ILE A 34 -13.85 -15.71 -18.32
N PRO A 35 -13.36 -16.85 -18.85
CA PRO A 35 -14.12 -18.09 -18.86
C PRO A 35 -14.54 -18.49 -17.43
N ALA A 36 -15.77 -18.97 -17.26
CA ALA A 36 -16.34 -19.27 -15.94
C ALA A 36 -15.43 -20.20 -15.10
N GLN A 37 -14.88 -21.25 -15.73
CA GLN A 37 -13.95 -22.19 -15.08
C GLN A 37 -12.65 -21.53 -14.56
N VAL A 38 -12.18 -20.48 -15.24
CA VAL A 38 -10.98 -19.72 -14.83
C VAL A 38 -11.34 -18.84 -13.64
N ARG A 39 -12.48 -18.15 -13.69
CA ARG A 39 -13.00 -17.34 -12.58
C ARG A 39 -13.16 -18.19 -11.32
N GLU A 40 -13.82 -19.35 -11.44
CA GLU A 40 -14.02 -20.27 -10.32
C GLU A 40 -12.69 -20.75 -9.73
N ALA A 41 -11.72 -21.14 -10.57
CA ALA A 41 -10.41 -21.58 -10.10
C ALA A 41 -9.65 -20.47 -9.34
N LEU A 42 -9.72 -19.23 -9.84
CA LEU A 42 -9.13 -18.06 -9.19
C LEU A 42 -9.79 -17.76 -7.83
N GLU A 43 -11.13 -17.81 -7.77
CA GLU A 43 -11.91 -17.63 -6.52
C GLU A 43 -11.60 -18.73 -5.50
N GLN A 44 -11.57 -20.00 -5.94
CA GLN A 44 -11.20 -21.13 -5.08
C GLN A 44 -9.78 -21.01 -4.55
N ASN A 45 -8.82 -20.54 -5.37
CA ASN A 45 -7.46 -20.33 -4.93
C ASN A 45 -7.38 -19.22 -3.87
N ALA A 46 -8.08 -18.11 -4.07
CA ALA A 46 -8.11 -17.00 -3.12
C ALA A 46 -8.84 -17.35 -1.81
N ALA A 47 -9.90 -18.15 -1.86
CA ALA A 47 -10.64 -18.61 -0.68
C ALA A 47 -9.76 -19.42 0.30
N LYS A 48 -8.71 -20.07 -0.21
CA LYS A 48 -7.74 -20.86 0.57
C LYS A 48 -6.70 -20.01 1.30
N MET A 49 -6.72 -18.69 1.13
CA MET A 49 -5.81 -17.77 1.81
C MET A 49 -6.22 -17.48 3.27
N SER A 50 -7.24 -18.15 3.80
CA SER A 50 -7.72 -17.98 5.18
C SER A 50 -7.97 -19.33 5.88
N PRO A 51 -7.19 -19.68 6.93
CA PRO A 51 -6.07 -18.93 7.48
C PRO A 51 -4.81 -19.03 6.61
N ILE A 52 -3.91 -18.05 6.71
CA ILE A 52 -2.56 -18.15 6.15
C ILE A 52 -1.55 -17.51 7.09
N THR A 53 -0.44 -18.20 7.33
CA THR A 53 0.77 -17.64 7.91
C THR A 53 1.89 -17.76 6.88
N ILE A 54 2.55 -16.66 6.56
CA ILE A 54 3.62 -16.64 5.57
C ILE A 54 4.76 -15.75 6.05
N GLN A 55 5.98 -16.21 5.80
CA GLN A 55 7.20 -15.46 6.07
C GLN A 55 7.99 -15.30 4.78
N TRP A 56 8.46 -14.09 4.50
CA TRP A 56 9.30 -13.85 3.34
C TRP A 56 10.38 -12.82 3.61
N LYS A 57 11.43 -12.93 2.80
CA LYS A 57 12.46 -11.92 2.64
C LYS A 57 12.13 -11.01 1.47
N TYR A 58 12.35 -9.72 1.66
CA TYR A 58 12.25 -8.72 0.63
C TYR A 58 13.59 -8.04 0.40
N GLN A 59 13.90 -7.73 -0.86
CA GLN A 59 15.07 -6.97 -1.26
C GLN A 59 14.69 -5.95 -2.35
N LEU A 60 15.01 -4.68 -2.13
CA LEU A 60 14.92 -3.63 -3.13
C LEU A 60 16.30 -3.34 -3.72
N VAL A 61 16.43 -3.43 -5.04
CA VAL A 61 17.70 -3.24 -5.76
C VAL A 61 17.54 -2.13 -6.80
N GLU A 62 18.22 -1.01 -6.59
CA GLU A 62 18.35 0.05 -7.59
C GLU A 62 19.28 -0.41 -8.73
N LYS A 63 18.85 -0.23 -9.99
CA LYS A 63 19.62 -0.60 -11.18
C LYS A 63 19.84 0.65 -12.04
N GLY A 64 21.09 1.08 -12.20
CA GLY A 64 21.48 2.00 -13.28
C GLY A 64 21.08 3.48 -13.17
N LEU A 65 20.58 3.98 -12.03
CA LEU A 65 20.06 5.35 -11.94
C LEU A 65 20.86 6.34 -11.09
N ARG A 66 21.75 5.91 -10.18
CA ARG A 66 22.47 6.86 -9.30
C ARG A 66 23.17 8.03 -10.01
N SER A 67 23.67 7.85 -11.24
CA SER A 67 24.36 8.90 -11.99
C SER A 67 23.45 9.90 -12.70
N HIS A 68 22.14 9.61 -12.84
CA HIS A 68 21.21 10.42 -13.65
C HIS A 68 19.99 10.94 -12.87
N LEU A 69 19.87 10.56 -11.60
CA LEU A 69 18.83 11.09 -10.74
C LEU A 69 19.19 12.48 -10.24
N PRO A 70 18.26 13.47 -10.35
CA PRO A 70 18.43 14.72 -9.63
C PRO A 70 18.66 14.41 -8.16
N LYS A 71 19.63 15.07 -7.53
CA LYS A 71 19.98 14.89 -6.11
C LYS A 71 18.74 14.90 -5.21
N ALA A 72 17.78 15.77 -5.49
CA ALA A 72 16.49 15.86 -4.79
C ALA A 72 15.62 14.59 -4.84
N VAL A 73 15.73 13.75 -5.89
CA VAL A 73 15.03 12.47 -5.93
C VAL A 73 15.81 11.38 -5.20
N VAL A 74 17.14 11.43 -5.23
CA VAL A 74 18.00 10.56 -4.39
C VAL A 74 17.84 10.86 -2.89
N ASP A 75 17.58 12.13 -2.57
CA ASP A 75 17.39 12.64 -1.21
C ASP A 75 15.95 12.44 -0.70
N ASN A 76 14.93 12.44 -1.59
CA ASN A 76 13.52 12.17 -1.23
C ASN A 76 13.08 10.72 -1.47
N SER A 77 13.86 9.93 -2.20
CA SER A 77 13.63 8.50 -2.25
C SER A 77 14.13 7.91 -0.94
N ASP A 78 13.21 7.49 -0.07
CA ASP A 78 13.49 6.65 1.10
C ASP A 78 14.28 5.36 0.76
N SER A 79 14.60 5.11 -0.52
CA SER A 79 15.38 3.99 -1.06
C SER A 79 16.88 4.06 -0.76
N GLY A 80 17.22 4.57 0.42
CA GLY A 80 18.56 4.69 0.92
C GLY A 80 19.16 3.42 1.48
N ALA A 81 18.59 2.22 1.30
CA ALA A 81 19.28 0.96 1.60
C ALA A 81 18.75 -0.20 0.76
N LEU A 82 19.65 -1.13 0.45
CA LEU A 82 19.31 -2.53 0.22
C LEU A 82 18.63 -3.03 1.50
N GLU A 83 17.31 -2.84 1.60
CA GLU A 83 16.56 -3.29 2.75
C GLU A 83 16.30 -4.78 2.57
N GLU A 84 17.14 -5.61 3.19
CA GLU A 84 16.68 -6.94 3.56
C GLU A 84 15.65 -6.74 4.66
N GLN A 85 14.40 -7.08 4.33
CA GLN A 85 13.31 -7.10 5.29
C GLN A 85 12.87 -8.53 5.48
N GLN A 86 12.59 -8.90 6.72
CA GLN A 86 11.90 -10.13 7.05
C GLN A 86 10.50 -9.76 7.52
N VAL A 87 9.51 -10.32 6.85
CA VAL A 87 8.10 -10.06 7.16
C VAL A 87 7.43 -11.35 7.57
N ASP A 88 6.69 -11.30 8.67
CA ASP A 88 5.75 -12.34 9.09
C ASP A 88 4.34 -11.79 8.98
N TYR A 89 3.52 -12.48 8.19
CA TYR A 89 2.11 -12.15 8.03
C TYR A 89 1.25 -13.34 8.43
N LYS A 90 0.19 -13.05 9.18
CA LYS A 90 -0.81 -14.00 9.66
C LYS A 90 -2.18 -13.44 9.34
N PHE A 91 -3.08 -14.26 8.81
CA PHE A 91 -4.46 -13.87 8.54
C PHE A 91 -5.43 -14.99 8.87
N LYS A 92 -6.56 -14.64 9.49
CA LYS A 92 -7.65 -15.57 9.82
C LYS A 92 -8.96 -14.81 9.86
N ALA A 93 -9.90 -15.13 8.97
CA ALA A 93 -11.28 -14.63 9.02
C ALA A 93 -11.37 -13.10 9.21
N GLY A 94 -10.60 -12.34 8.43
CA GLY A 94 -10.59 -10.88 8.46
C GLY A 94 -9.78 -10.24 9.58
N ARG A 95 -9.12 -11.05 10.40
CA ARG A 95 -8.10 -10.62 11.38
C ARG A 95 -6.73 -10.78 10.77
N TYR A 96 -5.80 -9.86 11.06
CA TYR A 96 -4.43 -9.97 10.58
C TYR A 96 -3.42 -9.62 11.66
N TYR A 97 -2.25 -10.22 11.56
CA TYR A 97 -1.07 -9.83 12.31
C TYR A 97 0.10 -9.71 11.32
N PHE A 98 0.83 -8.62 11.45
CA PHE A 98 1.92 -8.25 10.58
C PHE A 98 3.10 -7.84 11.43
N ARG A 99 4.26 -8.45 11.20
CA ARG A 99 5.51 -8.12 11.84
C ARG A 99 6.57 -7.93 10.78
N ARG A 100 7.35 -6.86 10.87
CA ARG A 100 8.42 -6.54 9.93
C ARG A 100 9.68 -6.13 10.68
N GLU A 101 10.77 -6.84 10.42
CA GLU A 101 12.12 -6.41 10.78
C GLU A 101 12.83 -5.89 9.53
N PHE A 102 13.43 -4.71 9.61
CA PHE A 102 14.13 -4.12 8.46
C PHE A 102 15.32 -3.28 8.89
N SER A 103 16.38 -3.30 8.10
CA SER A 103 17.56 -2.48 8.34
C SER A 103 17.41 -1.14 7.60
N GLN A 104 17.18 -0.06 8.34
CA GLN A 104 17.21 1.27 7.75
C GLN A 104 18.63 1.81 7.90
N GLN A 105 19.30 2.08 6.78
CA GLN A 105 20.42 3.02 6.81
C GLN A 105 19.81 4.40 7.01
N LEU A 106 19.94 4.95 8.22
CA LEU A 106 19.61 6.34 8.46
C LEU A 106 20.51 7.18 7.55
N ARG A 107 19.99 7.60 6.40
CA ARG A 107 20.52 8.75 5.68
C ARG A 107 20.09 9.96 6.48
N ASP A 108 20.83 10.22 7.53
CA ASP A 108 20.60 11.38 8.35
C ASP A 108 20.64 12.63 7.50
N ILE A 109 19.49 13.31 7.43
CA ILE A 109 19.37 14.64 6.83
C ILE A 109 20.11 15.68 7.68
N ASN A 110 20.53 15.37 8.93
CA ASN A 110 21.23 16.30 9.81
C ASN A 110 22.29 15.72 10.77
N GLU A 111 22.33 14.41 11.03
CA GLU A 111 23.35 13.77 11.87
C GLU A 111 24.53 13.22 11.03
N LYS A 112 25.74 13.63 11.39
CA LYS A 112 26.96 13.19 10.70
C LYS A 112 27.19 11.69 10.92
N ALA A 113 27.00 10.91 9.87
CA ALA A 113 27.88 9.79 9.48
C ALA A 113 28.32 8.81 10.59
N SER A 114 27.41 8.28 11.41
CA SER A 114 27.78 7.16 12.29
C SER A 114 27.99 5.85 11.52
N GLY A 115 27.45 5.73 10.30
CA GLY A 115 27.57 4.51 9.47
C GLY A 115 26.89 3.27 10.06
N GLU A 116 26.26 3.39 11.23
CA GLU A 116 25.57 2.30 11.90
C GLU A 116 24.21 2.07 11.25
N SER A 117 24.02 0.87 10.70
CA SER A 117 22.70 0.41 10.30
C SER A 117 21.87 0.17 11.55
N LYS A 118 20.71 0.83 11.65
CA LYS A 118 19.74 0.53 12.71
C LYS A 118 18.73 -0.47 12.17
N ARG A 119 18.50 -1.54 12.94
CA ARG A 119 17.41 -2.48 12.70
C ARG A 119 16.14 -1.93 13.34
N LEU A 120 15.18 -1.61 12.49
CA LEU A 120 13.84 -1.21 12.87
C LEU A 120 12.94 -2.44 12.96
N TYR A 121 11.97 -2.34 13.87
CA TYR A 121 10.96 -3.36 14.08
C TYR A 121 9.59 -2.69 14.08
N GLU A 122 8.65 -3.24 13.31
CA GLU A 122 7.26 -2.81 13.25
C GLU A 122 6.35 -4.01 13.45
N GLU A 123 5.30 -3.84 14.23
CA GLU A 123 4.29 -4.86 14.49
C GLU A 123 2.90 -4.22 14.49
N LYS A 124 1.98 -4.83 13.77
CA LYS A 124 0.59 -4.43 13.66
C LYS A 124 -0.29 -5.65 13.83
N SER A 125 -1.37 -5.50 14.57
CA SER A 125 -2.35 -6.56 14.69
C SER A 125 -3.76 -5.99 14.68
N TYR A 126 -4.68 -6.79 14.14
CA TYR A 126 -6.10 -6.49 14.11
C TYR A 126 -6.88 -7.70 14.59
N ASP A 127 -7.59 -7.55 15.69
CA ASP A 127 -8.36 -8.62 16.33
C ASP A 127 -9.81 -8.74 15.84
N GLY A 128 -10.21 -7.94 14.85
CA GLY A 128 -11.60 -7.84 14.38
C GLY A 128 -12.37 -6.67 14.97
N GLN A 129 -11.82 -5.98 15.98
CA GLN A 129 -12.43 -4.79 16.60
C GLN A 129 -11.46 -3.60 16.67
N ARG A 130 -10.20 -3.86 17.01
CA ARG A 130 -9.19 -2.84 17.30
C ARG A 130 -7.91 -3.13 16.54
N ILE A 131 -7.25 -2.07 16.12
CA ILE A 131 -5.90 -2.13 15.56
C ILE A 131 -4.92 -1.81 16.68
N TYR A 132 -3.90 -2.63 16.81
CA TYR A 132 -2.78 -2.45 17.72
C TYR A 132 -1.54 -2.22 16.88
N MET A 133 -0.77 -1.19 17.19
CA MET A 133 0.44 -0.85 16.45
C MET A 133 1.61 -0.57 17.39
N TYR A 134 2.77 -1.12 17.01
CA TYR A 134 4.05 -0.97 17.69
C TYR A 134 5.15 -0.70 16.66
N SER A 135 6.03 0.25 16.95
CA SER A 135 7.30 0.41 16.25
C SER A 135 8.44 0.71 17.22
N SER A 136 9.62 0.15 16.95
CA SER A 136 10.85 0.38 17.73
C SER A 136 12.04 0.60 16.81
N THR A 137 12.97 1.46 17.27
CA THR A 137 14.21 1.77 16.57
C THR A 137 15.34 0.77 16.83
N PHE A 138 15.13 -0.20 17.72
CA PHE A 138 16.12 -1.23 18.03
C PHE A 138 15.44 -2.57 18.26
N VAL A 139 15.78 -3.56 17.42
CA VAL A 139 15.44 -4.97 17.66
C VAL A 139 15.97 -5.38 19.03
N GLY A 140 15.10 -5.94 19.87
CA GLY A 140 15.44 -6.36 21.24
C GLY A 140 15.39 -5.27 22.31
N LYS A 141 15.05 -4.01 21.98
CA LYS A 141 14.68 -3.02 23.00
C LYS A 141 13.17 -2.92 23.14
N ASP A 142 12.77 -2.76 24.39
CA ASP A 142 11.36 -2.68 24.74
C ASP A 142 10.70 -1.45 24.11
N PRO A 143 9.44 -1.59 23.62
CA PRO A 143 8.65 -0.44 23.20
C PRO A 143 8.54 0.58 24.32
N PHE A 144 8.59 1.87 23.95
CA PHE A 144 8.13 2.91 24.85
C PHE A 144 6.65 3.25 24.65
N VAL A 145 6.12 3.09 23.42
CA VAL A 145 4.74 3.49 23.06
C VAL A 145 4.04 2.42 22.23
N VAL A 146 2.80 2.10 22.60
CA VAL A 146 1.87 1.28 21.79
C VAL A 146 0.61 2.09 21.49
N GLY A 147 0.16 2.06 20.24
CA GLY A 147 -1.08 2.69 19.81
C GLY A 147 -2.21 1.68 19.72
N ILE A 148 -3.38 2.01 20.26
CA ILE A 148 -4.63 1.27 20.09
C ILE A 148 -5.61 2.16 19.35
N PHE A 149 -6.12 1.68 18.21
CA PHE A 149 -6.97 2.44 17.32
C PHE A 149 -8.32 1.75 17.12
N PRO A 150 -9.41 2.51 16.98
CA PRO A 150 -10.69 1.95 16.53
C PRO A 150 -10.57 1.48 15.07
N LYS A 151 -11.46 0.58 14.65
CA LYS A 151 -11.54 0.01 13.30
C LYS A 151 -11.46 1.01 12.12
N ASN A 152 -11.81 2.29 12.31
CA ASN A 152 -12.00 3.27 11.24
C ASN A 152 -10.75 4.06 10.83
N THR A 153 -9.54 3.61 11.13
CA THR A 153 -8.33 4.29 10.63
C THR A 153 -8.04 3.88 9.18
N ASP A 154 -7.86 4.87 8.31
CA ASP A 154 -7.44 4.69 6.90
C ASP A 154 -5.92 4.42 6.80
N ASN A 155 -5.38 3.62 7.73
CA ASN A 155 -4.01 3.18 7.64
C ASN A 155 -3.87 2.22 6.47
N VAL A 156 -2.81 2.40 5.69
CA VAL A 156 -2.48 1.55 4.56
C VAL A 156 -1.58 0.44 5.05
N LEU A 157 -2.00 -0.82 4.87
CA LEU A 157 -1.08 -1.95 4.98
C LEU A 157 -0.27 -2.01 3.68
N PHE A 158 1.03 -1.79 3.81
CA PHE A 158 1.95 -2.01 2.72
C PHE A 158 2.46 -3.44 2.80
N ASP A 159 1.81 -4.35 2.08
CA ASP A 159 2.37 -5.65 1.80
C ASP A 159 2.35 -5.92 0.30
N SER A 160 3.50 -5.67 -0.31
CA SER A 160 3.69 -5.78 -1.74
C SER A 160 3.80 -7.23 -2.21
N TYR A 161 4.06 -8.21 -1.34
CA TYR A 161 4.22 -9.60 -1.80
C TYR A 161 2.94 -10.15 -2.43
N PHE A 162 1.80 -10.06 -1.74
CA PHE A 162 0.55 -10.60 -2.26
C PHE A 162 0.07 -9.88 -3.52
N GLU A 163 0.26 -8.55 -3.58
CA GLU A 163 0.01 -7.78 -4.80
C GLU A 163 0.88 -8.28 -5.96
N ARG A 164 2.18 -8.54 -5.73
CA ARG A 164 3.05 -9.14 -6.75
C ARG A 164 2.62 -10.55 -7.13
N ALA A 165 2.15 -11.34 -6.17
CA ALA A 165 1.65 -12.69 -6.38
C ALA A 165 0.28 -12.74 -7.09
N GLY A 166 -0.31 -11.59 -7.43
CA GLY A 166 -1.56 -11.51 -8.18
C GLY A 166 -2.81 -11.51 -7.32
N PHE A 167 -2.70 -11.14 -6.03
CA PHE A 167 -3.82 -10.97 -5.13
C PHE A 167 -3.91 -9.52 -4.66
N ARG A 168 -5.10 -8.95 -4.80
CA ARG A 168 -5.45 -7.69 -4.18
C ARG A 168 -5.80 -7.92 -2.72
N MET A 169 -5.04 -7.27 -1.84
CA MET A 169 -5.39 -7.16 -0.43
C MET A 169 -6.30 -5.96 -0.21
N PRO A 170 -7.12 -5.98 0.86
CA PRO A 170 -7.83 -4.79 1.29
C PRO A 170 -6.82 -3.66 1.57
N LYS A 171 -7.03 -2.51 0.93
CA LYS A 171 -6.08 -1.38 1.00
C LYS A 171 -6.07 -0.72 2.39
N PHE A 172 -7.23 -0.71 3.03
CA PHE A 172 -7.42 -0.11 4.34
C PHE A 172 -7.68 -1.21 5.37
N GLU A 173 -7.12 -1.03 6.57
CA GLU A 173 -7.26 -1.99 7.68
C GLU A 173 -8.74 -2.29 7.98
N LYS A 174 -9.64 -1.30 7.84
CA LYS A 174 -11.09 -1.45 8.04
C LYS A 174 -11.76 -2.43 7.07
N ASP A 175 -11.20 -2.57 5.87
CA ASP A 175 -11.76 -3.39 4.79
C ASP A 175 -11.43 -4.88 4.98
N HIS A 176 -10.42 -5.19 5.82
CA HIS A 176 -10.05 -6.58 6.13
C HIS A 176 -11.18 -7.38 6.78
N VAL A 177 -12.15 -6.74 7.43
CA VAL A 177 -13.32 -7.43 8.02
C VAL A 177 -14.24 -8.00 6.95
N THR A 178 -14.36 -7.30 5.84
CA THR A 178 -15.42 -7.57 4.84
C THR A 178 -14.87 -8.15 3.55
N THR A 179 -13.58 -7.95 3.29
CA THR A 179 -12.98 -8.24 1.99
C THR A 179 -11.90 -9.31 2.16
N LEU A 180 -12.10 -10.44 1.48
CA LEU A 180 -11.10 -11.50 1.35
C LEU A 180 -10.01 -11.09 0.36
N PHE A 181 -8.95 -11.88 0.27
CA PHE A 181 -8.04 -11.82 -0.88
C PHE A 181 -8.86 -11.95 -2.17
N VAL A 182 -8.67 -11.02 -3.10
CA VAL A 182 -9.30 -11.07 -4.42
C VAL A 182 -8.22 -11.24 -5.47
N PRO A 183 -8.30 -12.21 -6.39
CA PRO A 183 -7.37 -12.29 -7.51
C PRO A 183 -7.36 -10.96 -8.29
N GLU A 184 -6.19 -10.38 -8.55
CA GLU A 184 -6.04 -9.05 -9.14
C GLU A 184 -6.80 -8.93 -10.48
N VAL A 185 -6.79 -10.00 -11.29
CA VAL A 185 -7.55 -10.05 -12.55
C VAL A 185 -9.06 -9.94 -12.35
N LEU A 186 -9.61 -10.51 -11.27
CA LEU A 186 -11.04 -10.38 -10.95
C LEU A 186 -11.34 -9.02 -10.35
N ALA A 187 -10.41 -8.47 -9.58
CA ALA A 187 -10.53 -7.11 -9.05
C ALA A 187 -10.61 -6.07 -10.17
N LEU A 188 -9.79 -6.19 -11.23
CA LEU A 188 -9.88 -5.32 -12.41
C LEU A 188 -11.24 -5.43 -13.13
N VAL A 189 -11.81 -6.63 -13.23
CA VAL A 189 -13.17 -6.80 -13.79
C VAL A 189 -14.21 -6.10 -12.91
N ASN A 190 -14.12 -6.26 -11.58
CA ASN A 190 -15.04 -5.64 -10.64
C ASN A 190 -14.93 -4.11 -10.61
N ASP A 191 -13.73 -3.58 -10.88
CA ASP A 191 -13.49 -2.14 -11.04
C ASP A 191 -14.02 -1.59 -12.39
N GLY A 192 -14.53 -2.46 -13.27
CA GLY A 192 -15.05 -2.08 -14.58
C GLY A 192 -13.98 -1.87 -15.65
N GLU A 193 -12.77 -2.37 -15.43
CA GLU A 193 -11.69 -2.26 -16.41
C GLU A 193 -11.94 -3.17 -17.62
N LYS A 194 -11.51 -2.72 -18.81
CA LYS A 194 -11.87 -3.37 -20.07
C LYS A 194 -10.95 -4.56 -20.36
N LEU A 195 -11.47 -5.77 -20.30
CA LEU A 195 -10.80 -6.98 -20.80
C LEU A 195 -10.86 -7.01 -22.34
N VAL A 196 -9.70 -6.96 -23.00
CA VAL A 196 -9.59 -6.88 -24.47
C VAL A 196 -9.06 -8.16 -25.11
N THR A 197 -8.42 -9.04 -24.35
CA THR A 197 -7.88 -10.30 -24.90
C THR A 197 -7.96 -11.40 -23.86
N VAL A 198 -8.41 -12.57 -24.30
CA VAL A 198 -8.37 -13.84 -23.58
C VAL A 198 -7.89 -14.89 -24.56
N GLU A 199 -6.69 -15.40 -24.38
CA GLU A 199 -6.12 -16.40 -25.29
C GLU A 199 -5.23 -17.40 -24.56
N THR A 200 -5.16 -18.62 -25.08
CA THR A 200 -4.17 -19.59 -24.61
C THR A 200 -2.85 -19.33 -25.32
N THR A 201 -1.76 -19.31 -24.56
CA THR A 201 -0.39 -19.09 -25.04
C THR A 201 0.58 -20.04 -24.34
N ARG A 202 1.87 -19.95 -24.66
CA ARG A 202 2.94 -20.62 -23.91
C ARG A 202 3.91 -19.58 -23.36
N LEU A 203 4.23 -19.72 -22.07
CA LEU A 203 5.26 -18.94 -21.40
C LEU A 203 6.30 -19.91 -20.84
N ASP A 204 7.54 -19.81 -21.31
CA ASP A 204 8.64 -20.72 -20.95
C ASP A 204 8.22 -22.20 -21.07
N GLU A 205 7.65 -22.53 -22.24
CA GLU A 205 7.09 -23.85 -22.59
C GLU A 205 5.83 -24.28 -21.83
N LYS A 206 5.41 -23.56 -20.78
CA LYS A 206 4.21 -23.90 -20.01
C LYS A 206 2.93 -23.32 -20.62
N PRO A 207 1.83 -24.08 -20.67
CA PRO A 207 0.55 -23.56 -21.12
C PRO A 207 0.04 -22.47 -20.16
N CYS A 208 -0.25 -21.29 -20.69
CA CYS A 208 -0.76 -20.17 -19.92
C CYS A 208 -2.02 -19.61 -20.57
N LEU A 209 -2.96 -19.11 -19.76
CA LEU A 209 -4.00 -18.21 -20.22
C LEU A 209 -3.47 -16.77 -20.13
N ARG A 210 -3.45 -16.05 -21.25
CA ARG A 210 -3.10 -14.64 -21.32
C ARG A 210 -4.37 -13.80 -21.27
N LEU A 211 -4.44 -12.89 -20.29
CA LEU A 211 -5.50 -11.90 -20.13
C LEU A 211 -4.91 -10.51 -20.33
N VAL A 212 -5.53 -9.68 -21.17
CA VAL A 212 -5.09 -8.29 -21.39
C VAL A 212 -6.20 -7.33 -21.03
N PHE A 213 -5.93 -6.43 -20.09
CA PHE A 213 -6.82 -5.36 -19.67
C PHE A 213 -6.31 -4.00 -20.16
N GLU A 214 -7.22 -3.13 -20.57
CA GLU A 214 -6.95 -1.69 -20.77
C GLU A 214 -7.51 -0.94 -19.56
N THR A 215 -6.63 -0.26 -18.82
CA THR A 215 -7.00 0.43 -17.57
C THR A 215 -6.96 1.95 -17.72
N GLY A 216 -7.86 2.64 -17.01
CA GLY A 216 -7.97 4.10 -17.05
C GLY A 216 -6.84 4.83 -16.32
N SER A 217 -6.22 4.18 -15.33
CA SER A 217 -5.11 4.73 -14.55
C SER A 217 -4.22 3.61 -14.01
N TYR A 218 -2.94 3.92 -13.82
CA TYR A 218 -2.00 3.06 -13.11
C TYR A 218 -1.38 3.84 -11.94
N ILE A 219 -1.16 3.19 -10.80
CA ILE A 219 -0.77 3.85 -9.54
C ILE A 219 0.41 4.81 -9.74
N GLY A 220 0.16 6.11 -9.55
CA GLY A 220 1.17 7.18 -9.69
C GLY A 220 1.31 7.77 -11.10
N TRP A 221 0.50 7.33 -12.06
CA TRP A 221 0.49 7.82 -13.43
C TRP A 221 -0.92 8.06 -13.97
N SER A 222 -1.17 9.26 -14.51
CA SER A 222 -2.48 9.72 -14.96
C SER A 222 -2.84 9.28 -16.39
N GLY A 223 -2.28 8.17 -16.89
CA GLY A 223 -2.55 7.72 -18.25
C GLY A 223 -3.08 6.29 -18.31
N LYS A 224 -3.53 5.91 -19.51
CA LYS A 224 -4.04 4.57 -19.78
C LYS A 224 -2.92 3.55 -19.89
N ALA A 225 -3.07 2.42 -19.21
CA ALA A 225 -2.11 1.33 -19.25
C ALA A 225 -2.75 0.05 -19.78
N ARG A 226 -1.91 -0.87 -20.25
CA ARG A 226 -2.27 -2.25 -20.56
C ARG A 226 -1.68 -3.17 -19.52
N HIS A 227 -2.51 -3.97 -18.88
CA HIS A 227 -2.09 -5.00 -17.95
C HIS A 227 -2.20 -6.35 -18.64
N GLU A 228 -1.10 -7.08 -18.75
CA GLU A 228 -1.06 -8.42 -19.34
C GLU A 228 -0.72 -9.45 -18.26
N PHE A 229 -1.64 -10.37 -18.00
CA PHE A 229 -1.49 -11.43 -17.02
C PHE A 229 -1.32 -12.77 -17.73
N TYR A 230 -0.38 -13.58 -17.26
CA TYR A 230 -0.11 -14.93 -17.74
C TYR A 230 -0.38 -15.90 -16.60
N LEU A 231 -1.48 -16.64 -16.70
CA LEU A 231 -1.98 -17.55 -15.67
C LEU A 231 -1.66 -19.01 -16.03
N ASP A 232 -0.98 -19.73 -15.16
CA ASP A 232 -0.55 -21.12 -15.39
C ASP A 232 -1.75 -22.08 -15.34
N GLN A 233 -2.08 -22.73 -16.46
CA GLN A 233 -3.23 -23.63 -16.53
C GLN A 233 -3.05 -24.90 -15.67
N GLU A 234 -1.80 -25.32 -15.42
CA GLU A 234 -1.48 -26.50 -14.61
C GLU A 234 -1.46 -26.21 -13.10
N ALA A 235 -1.26 -24.95 -12.72
CA ALA A 235 -1.24 -24.49 -11.33
C ALA A 235 -2.52 -23.74 -10.94
N ALA A 236 -3.68 -24.24 -11.39
CA ALA A 236 -5.00 -23.64 -11.14
C ALA A 236 -5.06 -22.13 -11.45
N TYR A 237 -4.47 -21.73 -12.57
CA TYR A 237 -4.40 -20.34 -13.04
C TYR A 237 -3.66 -19.39 -12.08
N ALA A 238 -2.71 -19.90 -11.29
CA ALA A 238 -1.79 -19.06 -10.54
C ALA A 238 -1.00 -18.14 -11.48
N LEU A 239 -0.77 -16.90 -11.05
CA LEU A 239 -0.05 -15.90 -11.84
C LEU A 239 1.42 -16.32 -12.03
N ARG A 240 1.90 -16.31 -13.27
CA ARG A 240 3.33 -16.52 -13.62
C ARG A 240 4.03 -15.24 -14.02
N ARG A 241 3.33 -14.37 -14.75
CA ARG A 241 3.86 -13.08 -15.18
C ARG A 241 2.76 -12.05 -15.23
N HIS A 242 3.07 -10.84 -14.77
CA HIS A 242 2.24 -9.66 -14.95
C HIS A 242 3.08 -8.55 -15.58
N GLU A 243 2.64 -8.05 -16.72
CA GLU A 243 3.27 -6.90 -17.38
C GLU A 243 2.34 -5.69 -17.34
N VAL A 244 2.90 -4.53 -17.08
CA VAL A 244 2.22 -3.24 -17.22
C VAL A 244 2.91 -2.49 -18.34
N LYS A 245 2.16 -2.12 -19.36
CA LYS A 245 2.63 -1.41 -20.55
C LYS A 245 1.86 -0.12 -20.76
N ARG A 246 2.45 0.84 -21.45
CA ARG A 246 1.71 1.94 -22.07
C ARG A 246 0.86 1.42 -23.23
N MET A 247 -0.10 2.23 -23.67
CA MET A 247 -0.91 1.92 -24.85
C MET A 247 -0.08 1.72 -26.14
N ASP A 248 1.09 2.35 -26.23
CA ASP A 248 2.04 2.18 -27.34
C ASP A 248 2.89 0.89 -27.25
N GLY A 249 2.69 0.08 -26.21
CA GLY A 249 3.42 -1.17 -25.97
C GLY A 249 4.70 -1.01 -25.14
N THR A 250 5.10 0.22 -24.77
CA THR A 250 6.29 0.44 -23.93
C THR A 250 6.10 -0.17 -22.55
N LEU A 251 7.04 -1.02 -22.12
CA LEU A 251 7.00 -1.70 -20.82
C LEU A 251 7.28 -0.71 -19.68
N ILE A 252 6.41 -0.70 -18.67
CA ILE A 252 6.51 0.11 -17.44
C ILE A 252 7.04 -0.75 -16.30
N ALA A 253 6.45 -1.93 -16.13
CA ALA A 253 6.82 -2.89 -15.10
C ALA A 253 6.57 -4.33 -15.59
N ARG A 254 7.35 -5.27 -15.07
CA ARG A 254 7.16 -6.71 -15.26
C ARG A 254 7.36 -7.41 -13.92
N VAL A 255 6.41 -8.21 -13.51
CA VAL A 255 6.52 -9.13 -12.37
C VAL A 255 6.67 -10.54 -12.92
N GLU A 256 7.72 -11.24 -12.51
CA GLU A 256 7.95 -12.65 -12.81
C GLU A 256 7.83 -13.47 -11.52
N LEU A 257 7.06 -14.55 -11.60
CA LEU A 257 6.71 -15.41 -10.49
C LEU A 257 7.16 -16.83 -10.82
N SER A 258 7.96 -17.40 -9.93
CA SER A 258 8.58 -18.71 -10.12
C SER A 258 8.44 -19.57 -8.87
N ASP A 259 8.77 -20.86 -9.01
CA ASP A 259 8.64 -21.87 -7.96
C ASP A 259 7.22 -21.87 -7.36
N ILE A 260 6.21 -21.84 -8.23
CA ILE A 260 4.79 -21.88 -7.84
C ILE A 260 4.47 -23.25 -7.26
N GLN A 261 4.01 -23.26 -6.02
CA GLN A 261 3.66 -24.47 -5.29
C GLN A 261 2.43 -24.25 -4.41
N ARG A 262 1.83 -25.34 -3.93
CA ARG A 262 0.71 -25.26 -2.98
C ARG A 262 1.25 -24.98 -1.57
N ALA A 263 0.83 -23.87 -1.00
CA ALA A 263 1.30 -23.41 0.29
C ALA A 263 0.60 -24.16 1.43
N GLY A 264 1.34 -24.79 2.35
CA GLY A 264 0.75 -25.56 3.45
C GLY A 264 0.17 -26.93 3.06
N GLY A 265 0.57 -27.50 1.91
CA GLY A 265 0.22 -28.87 1.50
C GLY A 265 -0.77 -28.95 0.33
N ASN A 266 -1.32 -30.14 0.07
CA ASN A 266 -2.11 -30.42 -1.14
C ASN A 266 -3.38 -29.57 -1.28
N ASP A 267 -3.96 -29.11 -0.18
CA ASP A 267 -5.22 -28.35 -0.21
C ASP A 267 -5.03 -26.84 -0.26
N GLY A 268 -3.78 -26.37 -0.11
CA GLY A 268 -3.48 -24.96 0.01
C GLY A 268 -3.54 -24.14 -1.28
N PRO A 269 -3.42 -22.81 -1.16
CA PRO A 269 -3.38 -21.92 -2.31
C PRO A 269 -2.09 -22.10 -3.08
N TRP A 270 -2.16 -21.98 -4.40
CA TRP A 270 -0.99 -21.88 -5.25
C TRP A 270 -0.37 -20.50 -5.10
N LEU A 271 0.85 -20.47 -4.56
CA LEU A 271 1.62 -19.26 -4.32
C LEU A 271 3.03 -19.38 -4.91
N PRO A 272 3.60 -18.29 -5.45
CA PRO A 272 4.98 -18.26 -5.91
C PRO A 272 5.95 -18.14 -4.73
N MET A 273 6.97 -18.99 -4.69
CA MET A 273 8.00 -18.87 -3.63
C MET A 273 9.05 -17.79 -3.95
N LYS A 274 9.08 -17.32 -5.19
CA LYS A 274 9.97 -16.26 -5.66
C LYS A 274 9.20 -15.29 -6.55
N CYS A 275 9.27 -14.00 -6.20
CA CYS A 275 8.72 -12.93 -7.01
C CYS A 275 9.83 -11.94 -7.37
N GLN A 276 9.93 -11.56 -8.64
CA GLN A 276 10.81 -10.50 -9.10
C GLN A 276 9.99 -9.45 -9.87
N ALA A 277 9.82 -8.26 -9.30
CA ALA A 277 9.22 -7.13 -9.99
C ALA A 277 10.32 -6.21 -10.52
N SER A 278 10.41 -6.10 -11.83
CA SER A 278 11.35 -5.25 -12.56
C SER A 278 10.62 -4.01 -13.08
N TYR A 279 11.07 -2.83 -12.69
CA TYR A 279 10.50 -1.56 -13.10
C TYR A 279 11.38 -0.91 -14.14
N TYR A 280 10.77 -0.43 -15.21
CA TYR A 280 11.38 0.41 -16.24
C TYR A 280 10.99 1.88 -16.01
N GLN A 281 9.93 2.11 -15.23
CA GLN A 281 9.51 3.38 -14.66
C GLN A 281 9.03 3.13 -13.23
N TYR A 282 9.47 3.94 -12.25
CA TYR A 282 9.06 3.85 -10.85
C TYR A 282 8.30 5.11 -10.42
N LYS A 283 7.47 5.05 -9.38
CA LYS A 283 6.47 6.11 -9.03
C LYS A 283 7.05 7.54 -8.99
N SER A 284 8.32 7.69 -8.61
CA SER A 284 9.02 8.97 -8.53
C SER A 284 9.95 9.27 -9.72
N LEU A 285 10.13 8.34 -10.67
CA LEU A 285 11.29 8.31 -11.58
C LEU A 285 11.09 7.56 -12.91
N PRO A 286 11.83 7.99 -13.95
CA PRO A 286 11.57 9.20 -14.73
C PRO A 286 10.17 9.19 -15.38
N LYS A 287 9.70 10.31 -15.95
CA LYS A 287 8.37 10.39 -16.60
C LYS A 287 8.20 9.45 -17.80
N THR A 288 9.30 8.98 -18.38
CA THR A 288 9.33 8.07 -19.54
C THR A 288 10.02 6.77 -19.13
N PRO A 289 9.47 5.59 -19.44
CA PRO A 289 10.13 4.33 -19.15
C PRO A 289 11.52 4.25 -19.77
N SER A 290 12.46 3.77 -18.97
CA SER A 290 13.79 3.39 -19.41
C SER A 290 13.72 2.13 -20.29
N LYS A 291 14.72 1.96 -21.17
CA LYS A 291 14.91 0.69 -21.91
C LYS A 291 15.50 -0.42 -21.05
N THR A 292 16.04 -0.06 -19.88
CA THR A 292 16.65 -0.98 -18.92
C THR A 292 15.91 -0.88 -17.58
N VAL A 293 16.00 -1.94 -16.78
CA VAL A 293 15.41 -1.96 -15.45
C VAL A 293 16.06 -0.89 -14.59
N VAL A 294 15.24 -0.05 -13.96
CA VAL A 294 15.66 1.03 -13.05
C VAL A 294 15.59 0.64 -11.58
N MET A 295 14.69 -0.28 -11.26
CA MET A 295 14.45 -0.79 -9.92
C MET A 295 14.00 -2.24 -10.00
N GLU A 296 14.46 -3.08 -9.08
CA GLU A 296 13.99 -4.45 -8.89
C GLU A 296 13.51 -4.64 -7.45
N GLU A 297 12.33 -5.19 -7.26
CA GLU A 297 11.88 -5.76 -5.99
C GLU A 297 11.98 -7.28 -6.09
N LYS A 298 12.57 -7.92 -5.08
CA LYS A 298 12.68 -9.38 -4.99
C LYS A 298 12.06 -9.86 -3.69
N TYR A 299 11.24 -10.90 -3.80
CA TYR A 299 10.62 -11.55 -2.66
C TYR A 299 11.00 -13.02 -2.68
N HIS A 300 11.35 -13.55 -1.52
CA HIS A 300 11.63 -14.97 -1.33
C HIS A 300 10.85 -15.47 -0.12
N VAL A 301 9.84 -16.31 -0.36
CA VAL A 301 9.04 -16.93 0.69
C VAL A 301 9.88 -18.01 1.37
N GLU A 302 10.08 -17.88 2.68
CA GLU A 302 10.85 -18.81 3.48
C GLU A 302 9.96 -19.93 4.05
N SER A 303 8.75 -19.56 4.47
CA SER A 303 7.78 -20.53 4.98
C SER A 303 6.35 -20.09 4.73
N CYS A 304 5.45 -21.05 4.61
CA CYS A 304 4.01 -20.82 4.55
C CYS A 304 3.26 -21.96 5.23
N SER A 305 2.23 -21.62 6.00
CA SER A 305 1.41 -22.55 6.77
C SER A 305 -0.06 -22.14 6.72
N LEU A 306 -0.94 -23.14 6.72
CA LEU A 306 -2.39 -22.98 6.83
C LEU A 306 -2.91 -23.50 8.17
N ALA A 307 -2.01 -23.75 9.13
CA ALA A 307 -2.40 -24.13 10.47
C ALA A 307 -3.30 -23.05 11.09
N ASP A 308 -4.20 -23.49 11.97
CA ASP A 308 -5.03 -22.55 12.72
C ASP A 308 -4.15 -21.61 13.54
N ILE A 309 -4.53 -20.32 13.53
CA ILE A 309 -3.74 -19.24 14.13
C ILE A 309 -4.39 -18.90 15.48
N PRO A 310 -3.64 -18.94 16.60
CA PRO A 310 -4.14 -18.57 17.91
C PRO A 310 -4.63 -17.13 17.94
N ASP A 311 -5.75 -16.88 18.63
CA ASP A 311 -6.31 -15.54 18.78
C ASP A 311 -5.37 -14.57 19.50
N SER A 312 -4.51 -15.08 20.38
CA SER A 312 -3.46 -14.33 21.06
C SER A 312 -2.46 -13.69 20.11
N ASP A 313 -2.29 -14.24 18.90
CA ASP A 313 -1.38 -13.70 17.90
C ASP A 313 -1.93 -12.44 17.25
N PHE A 314 -3.24 -12.16 17.38
CA PHE A 314 -3.85 -10.94 16.83
C PHE A 314 -3.90 -9.81 17.87
N THR A 315 -3.26 -10.00 19.02
CA THR A 315 -3.09 -8.99 20.06
C THR A 315 -1.61 -8.72 20.28
N LEU A 316 -1.23 -7.45 20.42
CA LEU A 316 0.13 -7.12 20.83
C LEU A 316 0.31 -7.41 22.33
N ALA A 317 1.43 -8.00 22.73
CA ALA A 317 1.76 -8.19 24.13
C ALA A 317 2.32 -6.88 24.74
N TYR A 318 1.45 -5.89 24.98
CA TYR A 318 1.84 -4.54 25.45
C TYR A 318 1.67 -4.30 26.96
N LEU A 319 1.40 -5.35 27.74
CA LEU A 319 1.11 -5.24 29.18
C LEU A 319 2.37 -5.27 30.07
N ARG A 320 3.52 -4.83 29.55
CA ARG A 320 4.71 -4.75 30.39
C ARG A 320 4.65 -3.50 31.28
N PRO A 321 4.93 -3.63 32.58
CA PRO A 321 5.05 -2.49 33.48
C PRO A 321 5.93 -1.36 32.94
N GLY A 322 5.44 -0.12 33.02
CA GLY A 322 6.14 1.08 32.58
C GLY A 322 5.95 1.47 31.11
N MET A 323 5.33 0.61 30.29
CA MET A 323 5.00 0.96 28.90
C MET A 323 3.96 2.07 28.84
N ILE A 324 4.11 3.02 27.90
CA ILE A 324 3.08 4.02 27.61
C ILE A 324 2.16 3.46 26.52
N VAL A 325 0.86 3.55 26.73
CA VAL A 325 -0.16 3.17 25.75
C VAL A 325 -0.96 4.41 25.39
N GLY A 326 -1.04 4.71 24.10
CA GLY A 326 -1.95 5.70 23.54
C GLY A 326 -3.19 5.01 22.99
N ASP A 327 -4.34 5.20 23.62
CA ASP A 327 -5.58 4.51 23.28
C ASP A 327 -6.63 5.49 22.72
N ALA A 328 -6.94 5.34 21.43
CA ALA A 328 -7.95 6.12 20.73
C ALA A 328 -9.36 5.53 20.86
N THR A 329 -9.51 4.37 21.50
CA THR A 329 -10.80 3.69 21.69
C THR A 329 -11.51 4.11 22.99
N LEU A 330 -10.78 4.73 23.93
CA LEU A 330 -11.33 5.17 25.21
C LEU A 330 -12.25 6.41 25.07
N PRO A 331 -13.31 6.51 25.90
CA PRO A 331 -14.19 7.68 25.91
C PRO A 331 -13.42 8.97 26.17
N GLY A 332 -13.59 9.97 25.29
CA GLY A 332 -12.91 11.27 25.40
C GLY A 332 -11.61 11.38 24.64
N ALA A 333 -11.08 10.29 24.04
CA ALA A 333 -9.89 10.35 23.20
C ALA A 333 -10.03 11.40 22.06
N ASN A 334 -11.20 11.46 21.43
CA ASN A 334 -11.53 12.45 20.38
C ASN A 334 -11.56 13.92 20.85
N LYS A 335 -11.56 14.18 22.16
CA LYS A 335 -11.48 15.53 22.74
C LYS A 335 -10.02 15.96 22.98
N THR A 336 -9.08 15.03 22.93
CA THR A 336 -7.65 15.34 23.02
C THR A 336 -7.13 15.86 21.68
N LYS A 337 -6.09 16.69 21.72
CA LYS A 337 -5.43 17.16 20.48
C LYS A 337 -4.76 16.03 19.70
N SER A 338 -4.31 14.99 20.40
CA SER A 338 -3.64 13.84 19.80
C SER A 338 -4.63 12.80 19.25
N GLY A 339 -5.88 12.80 19.73
CA GLY A 339 -6.85 11.73 19.44
C GLY A 339 -6.65 10.47 20.30
N PHE A 340 -5.86 10.54 21.38
CA PHE A 340 -5.53 9.40 22.24
C PHE A 340 -5.59 9.76 23.72
N ILE A 341 -5.98 8.80 24.53
CA ILE A 341 -5.77 8.82 25.98
C ILE A 341 -4.50 8.04 26.28
N ASN A 342 -3.52 8.70 26.90
CA ASN A 342 -2.26 8.06 27.27
C ASN A 342 -2.33 7.54 28.71
N TYR A 343 -1.86 6.32 28.93
CA TYR A 343 -1.67 5.74 30.26
C TYR A 343 -0.40 4.90 30.33
N THR A 344 0.12 4.70 31.53
CA THR A 344 1.29 3.85 31.78
C THR A 344 0.85 2.54 32.38
N VAL A 345 1.27 1.42 31.79
CA VAL A 345 0.95 0.09 32.31
C VAL A 345 1.56 -0.05 33.71
N PRO A 346 0.75 -0.37 34.74
CA PRO A 346 1.24 -0.49 36.10
C PRO A 346 2.08 -1.77 36.31
N ALA A 347 2.87 -1.78 37.38
CA ALA A 347 3.61 -2.98 37.80
C ALA A 347 2.68 -4.13 38.21
N ASN A 348 1.54 -3.81 38.84
CA ASN A 348 0.51 -4.76 39.18
C ASN A 348 -0.63 -4.69 38.15
N PRO A 349 -0.89 -5.75 37.36
CA PRO A 349 -1.97 -5.76 36.37
C PRO A 349 -3.35 -5.43 36.95
N ALA A 350 -3.60 -5.75 38.23
CA ALA A 350 -4.86 -5.43 38.90
C ALA A 350 -5.12 -3.92 39.05
N ASP A 351 -4.08 -3.08 38.91
CA ASP A 351 -4.22 -1.63 38.96
C ASP A 351 -4.54 -1.01 37.59
N LEU A 352 -4.56 -1.78 36.50
CA LEU A 352 -4.63 -1.26 35.13
C LEU A 352 -5.91 -0.45 34.91
N ASP A 353 -7.07 -0.99 35.29
CA ASP A 353 -8.36 -0.31 35.14
C ASP A 353 -8.38 1.03 35.88
N ARG A 354 -7.84 1.06 37.11
CA ARG A 354 -7.72 2.29 37.90
C ARG A 354 -6.83 3.34 37.22
N VAL A 355 -5.75 2.92 36.55
CA VAL A 355 -4.89 3.85 35.81
C VAL A 355 -5.64 4.39 34.58
N ILE A 356 -6.36 3.54 33.86
CA ILE A 356 -7.17 3.93 32.69
C ILE A 356 -8.26 4.93 33.11
N GLU A 357 -9.05 4.62 34.15
CA GLU A 357 -10.09 5.49 34.69
C GLU A 357 -9.52 6.85 35.10
N ARG A 358 -8.36 6.84 35.78
CA ARG A 358 -7.65 8.07 36.14
C ARG A 358 -7.25 8.86 34.90
N SER A 359 -6.67 8.22 33.88
CA SER A 359 -6.27 8.90 32.64
C SER A 359 -7.46 9.47 31.86
N VAL A 360 -8.63 8.83 31.93
CA VAL A 360 -9.89 9.34 31.35
C VAL A 360 -10.40 10.55 32.16
N GLY A 361 -10.43 10.46 33.49
CA GLY A 361 -10.97 11.50 34.37
C GLY A 361 -10.05 12.70 34.61
N GLN A 362 -8.72 12.51 34.57
CA GLN A 362 -7.72 13.57 34.77
C GLN A 362 -7.36 14.32 33.50
N GLN A 363 -8.13 14.14 32.42
CA GLN A 363 -8.11 15.09 31.30
C GLN A 363 -8.73 16.40 31.76
N THR A 364 -8.00 17.12 32.59
CA THR A 364 -8.00 18.57 32.46
C THR A 364 -7.80 18.83 30.97
N PRO A 365 -8.65 19.64 30.31
CA PRO A 365 -8.34 20.08 28.97
C PRO A 365 -6.87 20.47 29.03
N VAL A 366 -6.05 19.97 28.10
CA VAL A 366 -4.74 20.55 27.87
C VAL A 366 -5.02 21.95 27.35
N GLY A 367 -5.47 22.81 28.26
CA GLY A 367 -5.30 24.23 28.20
C GLY A 367 -3.83 24.39 27.90
N GLN A 368 -3.56 25.23 26.92
CA GLN A 368 -2.68 26.35 27.21
C GLN A 368 -1.70 26.01 28.34
N GLY A 369 -0.74 25.10 28.08
CA GLY A 369 0.50 25.15 28.83
C GLY A 369 0.89 26.62 28.78
N PRO A 370 1.07 27.26 29.94
CA PRO A 370 0.73 28.67 30.12
C PRO A 370 1.21 29.44 28.91
N THR A 371 0.32 30.17 28.24
CA THR A 371 0.64 31.10 27.14
C THR A 371 1.56 32.24 27.59
N LEU A 372 2.28 32.06 28.70
CA LEU A 372 3.45 32.77 29.16
C LEU A 372 4.62 32.79 28.16
N SER A 373 4.60 32.03 27.05
CA SER A 373 5.71 32.09 26.09
C SER A 373 5.46 32.97 24.86
N ARG A 374 4.23 33.19 24.38
CA ARG A 374 4.01 34.01 23.17
C ARG A 374 3.50 35.42 23.46
N THR A 375 2.47 35.56 24.28
CA THR A 375 1.91 36.89 24.61
C THR A 375 2.92 37.70 25.42
N VAL A 376 3.61 37.07 26.38
CA VAL A 376 4.67 37.74 27.16
C VAL A 376 5.87 38.09 26.29
N LEU A 377 6.32 37.22 25.37
CA LEU A 377 7.38 37.58 24.42
C LEU A 377 6.96 38.74 23.50
N ILE A 378 5.71 38.78 23.05
CA ILE A 378 5.19 39.89 22.23
C ILE A 378 5.12 41.18 23.06
N SER A 379 4.64 41.13 24.30
CA SER A 379 4.56 42.29 25.19
C SER A 379 5.94 42.83 25.58
N VAL A 380 6.91 41.95 25.86
CA VAL A 380 8.30 42.34 26.16
C VAL A 380 8.96 42.97 24.94
N ASN A 381 8.79 42.39 23.76
CA ASN A 381 9.32 42.98 22.52
C ASN A 381 8.68 44.33 22.20
N ALA A 382 7.36 44.48 22.39
CA ALA A 382 6.67 45.76 22.19
C ALA A 382 7.18 46.85 23.16
N LEU A 383 7.38 46.51 24.43
CA LEU A 383 7.95 47.44 25.42
C LEU A 383 9.39 47.85 25.08
N LEU A 384 10.22 46.92 24.59
CA LEU A 384 11.58 47.22 24.14
C LEU A 384 11.58 48.20 22.95
N VAL A 385 10.70 47.99 21.98
CA VAL A 385 10.57 48.91 20.83
C VAL A 385 10.14 50.31 21.28
N VAL A 386 9.15 50.42 22.16
CA VAL A 386 8.71 51.72 22.71
C VAL A 386 9.84 52.40 23.47
N ALA A 387 10.59 51.67 24.30
CA ALA A 387 11.72 52.23 25.03
C ALA A 387 12.81 52.77 24.09
N VAL A 388 13.15 52.04 23.02
CA VAL A 388 14.11 52.48 21.99
C VAL A 388 13.62 53.76 21.29
N VAL A 389 12.34 53.83 20.93
CA VAL A 389 11.74 55.03 20.30
C VAL A 389 11.80 56.24 21.24
N LEU A 390 11.47 56.06 22.52
CA LEU A 390 11.52 57.13 23.53
C LEU A 390 12.96 57.63 23.76
N ILE A 391 13.93 56.71 23.88
CA ILE A 391 15.36 57.07 24.01
C ILE A 391 15.84 57.84 22.78
N TYR A 392 15.45 57.40 21.58
CA TYR A 392 15.79 58.09 20.32
C TYR A 392 15.19 59.50 20.25
N ALA A 393 13.89 59.65 20.57
CA ALA A 393 13.21 60.94 20.57
C ALA A 393 13.81 61.91 21.61
N TRP A 394 14.16 61.40 22.79
CA TRP A 394 14.82 62.19 23.83
C TRP A 394 16.22 62.67 23.41
N ARG A 395 17.03 61.78 22.80
CA ARG A 395 18.34 62.17 22.25
C ARG A 395 18.23 63.21 21.15
N ARG A 396 17.21 63.11 20.29
CA ARG A 396 16.97 64.08 19.20
C ARG A 396 16.58 65.47 19.71
N ARG A 397 15.93 65.60 20.87
CA ARG A 397 15.60 66.90 21.48
C ARG A 397 16.78 67.59 22.17
N ARG A 398 17.84 66.85 22.49
CA ARG A 398 19.04 67.37 23.17
C ARG A 398 20.18 67.72 22.21
N ARG A 399 20.08 67.31 20.95
CA ARG A 399 20.87 67.88 19.85
C ARG A 399 20.05 69.01 19.24
#